data_AF-A0A238Y0V7-F1
#
_entry.id   AF-A0A238Y0V7-F1
#
_cell.length_a   1.000
_cell.length_b   1.000
_cell.length_c   1.000
_cell.angle_alpha   90.00
_cell.angle_beta   90.00
_cell.angle_gamma   90.00
#
_symmetry.space_group_name_H-M   'P 1'
#
loop_
_entity.id
_entity.type
_entity.pdbx_description
1 polymer ?
#
loop_
_entity_poly.entity_id
_entity_poly.type
_entity_poly.pdbx_seq_one_letter_code
_entity_poly.pdbx_strand_id
1 'polypeptide(L)'
;MKETGAHTAWDAPVVCRVEVDLSGWLEQLTGNSDWEVYDESDDENCMSFAMRHGRKTAEVTLYHNGYAMVDVDGESLFDGALTPATSACAHLSYYRADNGDLITLN
;
A
#
# COMPACT_ATOMS: atom_id res chain seq x y z
N MET A 1 7.81 -28.97 34.68
CA MET A 1 6.99 -29.18 33.47
C MET A 1 7.30 -28.01 32.55
N LYS A 2 7.92 -28.26 31.39
CA LYS A 2 8.16 -27.21 30.38
C LYS A 2 7.06 -27.34 29.34
N GLU A 3 5.99 -26.59 29.49
CA GLU A 3 5.06 -26.38 28.39
C GLU A 3 5.78 -25.54 27.35
N THR A 4 6.23 -26.21 26.29
CA THR A 4 6.80 -25.55 25.12
C THR A 4 5.62 -25.26 24.21
N GLY A 5 4.81 -24.27 24.60
CA GLY A 5 3.73 -23.78 23.76
C GLY A 5 4.35 -23.02 22.60
N ALA A 6 4.29 -23.59 21.41
CA ALA A 6 4.53 -22.84 20.20
C ALA A 6 3.42 -21.78 20.09
N HIS A 7 3.65 -20.59 20.66
CA HIS A 7 2.81 -19.42 20.45
C HIS A 7 2.83 -19.13 18.95
N THR A 8 1.72 -19.44 18.30
CA THR A 8 1.54 -19.15 16.88
C THR A 8 1.71 -17.65 16.67
N ALA A 9 2.29 -17.25 15.54
CA ALA A 9 2.58 -15.83 15.23
C ALA A 9 1.34 -14.90 15.24
N TRP A 10 0.15 -15.47 15.42
CA TRP A 10 -1.16 -14.86 15.35
C TRP A 10 -1.86 -14.71 16.71
N ASP A 11 -1.24 -15.15 17.81
CA ASP A 11 -1.78 -14.97 19.17
C ASP A 11 -1.63 -13.53 19.72
N ALA A 12 -0.87 -12.68 19.01
CA ALA A 12 -0.71 -11.27 19.29
C ALA A 12 -1.35 -10.42 18.17
N PRO A 13 -1.77 -9.18 18.46
CA PRO A 13 -2.23 -8.26 17.42
C PRO A 13 -1.15 -8.12 16.33
N VAL A 14 -1.57 -8.03 15.08
CA VAL A 14 -0.68 -7.94 13.91
C VAL A 14 -0.84 -6.58 13.27
N VAL A 15 0.29 -5.94 12.97
CA VAL A 15 0.34 -4.72 12.16
C VAL A 15 0.62 -5.12 10.72
N CYS A 16 -0.26 -4.72 9.81
CA CYS A 16 -0.01 -4.79 8.37
C CYS A 16 0.58 -3.46 7.93
N ARG A 17 1.75 -3.48 7.29
CA ARG A 17 2.37 -2.34 6.64
C ARG A 17 2.32 -2.56 5.14
N VAL A 18 1.80 -1.57 4.43
CA VAL A 18 1.81 -1.52 2.97
C VAL A 18 2.81 -0.44 2.56
N GLU A 19 3.80 -0.82 1.77
CA GLU A 19 4.70 0.11 1.10
C GLU A 19 4.35 0.13 -0.38
N VAL A 20 4.13 1.31 -0.97
CA VAL A 20 3.75 1.47 -2.39
C VAL A 20 4.76 2.38 -3.08
N ASP A 21 5.35 1.90 -4.18
CA ASP A 21 6.09 2.75 -5.11
C ASP A 21 5.10 3.48 -6.02
N LEU A 22 4.68 4.68 -5.60
CA LEU A 22 3.69 5.47 -6.31
C LEU A 22 4.14 5.84 -7.74
N SER A 23 5.41 6.25 -7.89
CA SER A 23 5.98 6.62 -9.19
C SER A 23 6.04 5.43 -10.15
N GLY A 24 6.57 4.30 -9.68
CA GLY A 24 6.65 3.07 -10.47
C GLY A 24 5.26 2.49 -10.78
N TRP A 25 4.28 2.71 -9.90
CA TRP A 25 2.90 2.29 -10.15
C TRP A 25 2.22 3.12 -11.24
N LEU A 26 2.35 4.44 -11.20
CA LEU A 26 1.83 5.31 -12.26
C LEU A 26 2.55 5.11 -13.59
N GLU A 27 3.84 4.76 -13.58
CA GLU A 27 4.55 4.35 -14.79
C GLU A 27 3.96 3.09 -15.40
N GLN A 28 3.65 2.07 -14.59
CA GLN A 28 3.02 0.85 -15.08
C GLN A 28 1.61 1.08 -15.65
N LEU A 29 0.81 1.93 -15.01
CA LEU A 29 -0.56 2.21 -15.44
C LEU A 29 -0.62 3.13 -16.68
N THR A 30 0.30 4.09 -16.79
CA THR A 30 0.20 5.16 -17.78
C THR A 30 1.26 5.12 -18.88
N GLY A 31 2.32 4.32 -18.68
CA GLY A 31 3.51 4.29 -19.54
C GLY A 31 4.38 5.55 -19.46
N ASN A 32 4.14 6.44 -18.48
CA ASN A 32 4.93 7.66 -18.29
C ASN A 32 5.76 7.55 -17.02
N SER A 33 7.06 7.80 -17.10
CA SER A 33 7.97 7.87 -15.95
C SER A 33 7.89 9.24 -15.26
N ASP A 34 8.69 9.41 -14.20
CA ASP A 34 8.96 10.71 -13.56
C ASP A 34 7.73 11.40 -12.97
N TRP A 35 6.80 10.62 -12.42
CA TRP A 35 5.71 11.14 -11.61
C TRP A 35 6.22 11.67 -10.27
N GLU A 36 5.85 12.91 -9.94
CA GLU A 36 6.23 13.56 -8.69
C GLU A 36 5.02 13.74 -7.78
N VAL A 37 5.16 13.41 -6.48
CA VAL A 37 4.20 13.83 -5.46
C VAL A 37 4.36 15.33 -5.25
N TYR A 38 3.25 16.06 -5.28
CA TYR A 38 3.26 17.50 -4.99
C TYR A 38 2.32 17.90 -3.85
N ASP A 39 1.43 17.01 -3.42
CA ASP A 39 0.57 17.20 -2.26
C ASP A 39 0.20 15.84 -1.64
N GLU A 40 -0.05 15.84 -0.34
CA GLU A 40 -0.42 14.66 0.44
C GLU A 40 -1.50 15.03 1.46
N SER A 41 -2.50 14.15 1.60
CA SER A 41 -3.61 14.34 2.53
C SER A 41 -3.85 13.06 3.31
N ASP A 42 -4.03 13.20 4.62
CA ASP A 42 -4.35 12.12 5.54
C ASP A 42 -5.76 12.33 6.07
N ASP A 43 -6.62 11.32 5.90
CA ASP A 43 -8.00 11.29 6.39
C ASP A 43 -8.15 10.06 7.31
N GLU A 44 -9.25 9.98 8.07
CA GLU A 44 -9.52 8.94 9.06
C GLU A 44 -9.42 7.50 8.50
N ASN A 45 -9.69 7.33 7.20
CA ASN A 45 -9.77 6.01 6.58
C ASN A 45 -8.81 5.80 5.40
N CYS A 46 -8.10 6.85 4.97
CA CYS A 46 -7.24 6.78 3.80
C CYS A 46 -6.17 7.87 3.78
N MET A 47 -5.11 7.58 3.03
CA MET A 47 -4.08 8.54 2.67
C MET A 47 -4.13 8.78 1.16
N SER A 48 -4.16 10.03 0.73
CA SER A 48 -4.22 10.42 -0.68
C SER A 48 -2.98 11.20 -1.08
N PHE A 49 -2.50 10.96 -2.30
CA PHE A 49 -1.32 11.57 -2.88
C PHE A 49 -1.68 12.20 -4.21
N ALA A 50 -1.46 13.51 -4.34
CA ALA A 50 -1.59 14.20 -5.61
C ALA A 50 -0.26 14.13 -6.34
N MET A 51 -0.30 13.61 -7.57
CA MET A 51 0.87 13.37 -8.41
C MET A 51 0.78 14.11 -9.75
N ARG A 52 1.93 14.45 -10.32
CA ARG A 52 2.00 15.14 -11.61
C ARG A 52 3.11 14.59 -12.50
N HIS A 53 2.86 14.61 -13.81
CA HIS A 53 3.86 14.39 -14.86
C HIS A 53 3.59 15.35 -16.01
N GLY A 54 4.45 16.37 -16.15
CA GLY A 54 4.28 17.44 -17.13
C GLY A 54 2.97 18.22 -16.93
N ARG A 55 1.97 17.96 -17.79
CA ARG A 55 0.61 18.54 -17.69
C ARG A 55 -0.44 17.56 -17.17
N LYS A 56 -0.08 16.29 -16.99
CA LYS A 56 -0.99 15.27 -16.45
C LYS A 56 -1.00 15.35 -14.93
N THR A 57 -2.16 15.04 -14.38
CA THR A 57 -2.39 14.96 -12.94
C THR A 57 -2.92 13.58 -12.60
N ALA A 58 -2.55 13.09 -11.43
CA ALA A 58 -3.05 11.85 -10.89
C ALA A 58 -3.36 12.00 -9.40
N GLU A 59 -4.30 11.22 -8.91
CA GLU A 59 -4.57 11.04 -7.49
C GLU A 59 -4.44 9.55 -7.16
N VAL A 60 -3.64 9.23 -6.15
CA VAL A 60 -3.56 7.88 -5.59
C VAL A 60 -4.13 7.91 -4.19
N THR A 61 -5.18 7.13 -3.94
CA THR A 61 -5.82 7.02 -2.62
C THR A 61 -5.62 5.61 -2.08
N LEU A 62 -5.02 5.50 -0.90
CA LEU A 62 -4.73 4.26 -0.20
C LEU A 62 -5.59 4.17 1.06
N TYR A 63 -6.53 3.22 1.08
CA TYR A 63 -7.40 3.00 2.24
C TYR A 63 -6.74 2.06 3.25
N HIS A 64 -7.01 2.28 4.54
CA HIS A 64 -6.46 1.45 5.62
C HIS A 64 -6.96 0.00 5.61
N ASN A 65 -8.02 -0.31 4.85
CA ASN A 65 -8.53 -1.65 4.64
C ASN A 65 -7.81 -2.42 3.51
N GLY A 66 -6.78 -1.82 2.89
CA GLY A 66 -6.03 -2.41 1.78
C GLY A 66 -6.66 -2.19 0.40
N TYR A 67 -7.72 -1.39 0.30
CA TYR A 67 -8.26 -0.91 -0.97
C TYR A 67 -7.43 0.27 -1.48
N ALA A 68 -7.35 0.45 -2.79
CA ALA A 68 -6.72 1.60 -3.39
C ALA A 68 -7.42 2.03 -4.68
N MET A 69 -7.29 3.31 -4.99
CA MET A 69 -7.79 3.91 -6.21
C MET A 69 -6.69 4.76 -6.85
N VAL A 70 -6.60 4.71 -8.18
CA VAL A 70 -5.71 5.56 -8.97
C VAL A 70 -6.52 6.20 -10.09
N ASP A 71 -6.63 7.51 -10.04
CA ASP A 71 -7.24 8.33 -11.07
C ASP A 71 -6.18 9.15 -11.77
N VAL A 72 -6.22 9.20 -13.11
CA VAL A 72 -5.31 9.98 -13.94
C VAL A 72 -6.13 10.84 -14.89
N ASP A 73 -5.98 12.16 -14.80
CA ASP A 73 -6.73 13.15 -15.58
C ASP A 73 -8.27 12.92 -15.56
N GLY A 74 -8.78 12.40 -14.44
CA GLY A 74 -10.20 12.10 -14.23
C GLY A 74 -10.67 10.73 -14.73
N GLU A 75 -9.77 9.86 -15.19
CA GLU A 75 -10.05 8.47 -15.54
C GLU A 75 -9.49 7.52 -14.47
N SER A 76 -10.34 6.63 -13.93
CA SER A 76 -9.92 5.61 -12.98
C SER A 76 -9.19 4.48 -13.70
N LEU A 77 -7.88 4.37 -13.44
CA LEU A 77 -7.01 3.34 -14.02
C LEU A 77 -6.84 2.14 -13.08
N PHE A 78 -7.10 2.32 -11.79
CA PHE A 78 -7.12 1.26 -10.80
C PHE A 78 -8.18 1.55 -9.74
N ASP A 79 -8.95 0.53 -9.40
CA ASP A 79 -10.00 0.59 -8.37
C ASP A 79 -10.17 -0.82 -7.79
N GLY A 80 -9.48 -1.10 -6.68
CA GLY A 80 -9.46 -2.47 -6.16
C GLY A 80 -8.57 -2.71 -4.95
N ALA A 81 -8.52 -3.96 -4.51
CA ALA A 81 -7.68 -4.37 -3.39
C ALA A 81 -6.20 -4.50 -3.81
N LEU A 82 -5.31 -4.02 -2.95
CA LEU A 82 -3.87 -4.28 -3.03
C LEU A 82 -3.63 -5.72 -2.59
N THR A 83 -3.30 -6.56 -3.57
CA THR A 83 -2.94 -7.96 -3.34
C THR A 83 -1.60 -8.25 -4.01
N PRO A 84 -0.85 -9.27 -3.54
CA PRO A 84 0.40 -9.67 -4.21
C PRO A 84 0.23 -10.00 -5.70
N ALA A 85 -0.98 -10.36 -6.13
CA ALA A 85 -1.30 -10.68 -7.51
C ALA A 85 -1.68 -9.44 -8.35
N THR A 86 -2.13 -8.35 -7.72
CA THR A 86 -2.67 -7.17 -8.40
C THR A 86 -1.71 -5.97 -8.43
N SER A 87 -0.65 -5.98 -7.62
CA SER A 87 0.25 -4.84 -7.52
C SER A 87 1.70 -5.25 -7.25
N ALA A 88 2.51 -5.39 -8.32
CA ALA A 88 3.97 -5.52 -8.18
C ALA A 88 4.61 -4.31 -7.48
N CYS A 89 3.89 -3.18 -7.47
CA CYS A 89 4.30 -1.91 -6.87
C CYS A 89 3.98 -1.81 -5.37
N ALA A 90 3.27 -2.78 -4.78
CA ALA A 90 2.93 -2.76 -3.37
C ALA A 90 3.55 -3.96 -2.65
N HIS A 91 4.24 -3.68 -1.55
CA HIS A 91 4.83 -4.67 -0.68
C HIS A 91 4.07 -4.71 0.65
N LEU A 92 3.48 -5.88 0.97
CA LEU A 92 2.86 -6.13 2.26
C LEU A 92 3.86 -6.80 3.20
N SER A 93 4.06 -6.18 4.35
CA SER A 93 4.83 -6.72 5.46
C SER A 93 3.96 -6.79 6.70
N TYR A 94 4.05 -7.90 7.43
CA TYR A 94 3.30 -8.12 8.66
C TYR A 94 4.26 -8.11 9.83
N TYR A 95 3.88 -7.44 10.92
CA TYR A 95 4.68 -7.35 12.13
C TYR A 95 3.84 -7.73 13.34
N ARG A 96 4.43 -8.36 14.35
CA ARG A 96 3.73 -8.49 15.63
C ARG A 96 3.68 -7.11 16.29
N ALA A 97 2.51 -6.73 16.78
CA ALA A 97 2.31 -5.43 17.39
C ALA A 97 3.01 -5.28 18.76
N ASP A 98 3.30 -6.39 19.44
CA ASP A 98 3.89 -6.40 20.78
C ASP A 98 5.40 -6.12 20.77
N ASN A 99 6.12 -6.63 19.78
CA ASN A 99 7.59 -6.52 19.72
C ASN A 99 8.15 -6.00 18.39
N GLY A 100 7.31 -5.84 17.35
CA GLY A 100 7.73 -5.35 16.04
C GLY A 100 8.45 -6.39 15.17
N ASP A 101 8.46 -7.67 15.57
CA ASP A 101 9.08 -8.74 14.77
C ASP A 101 8.32 -8.95 13.46
N LEU A 102 9.07 -9.06 12.36
CA LEU A 102 8.51 -9.41 11.05
C LEU A 102 7.93 -10.83 11.08
N ILE A 103 6.70 -10.95 10.58
CA ILE A 103 5.99 -12.21 10.39
C ILE A 103 6.21 -12.64 8.93
N THR A 104 6.95 -13.72 8.72
CA THR A 104 7.07 -14.36 7.41
C THR A 104 5.87 -15.28 7.17
N LEU A 105 5.06 -14.98 6.14
CA LEU A 105 4.11 -15.96 5.61
C LEU A 105 4.86 -16.93 4.68
N ASN A 106 4.89 -18.20 5.06
CA ASN A 106 5.41 -19.31 4.24
C ASN A 106 4.27 -20.03 3.51
#